data_AF-A0A662UP93-F1
#
_entry.id   AF-A0A662UP93-F1
#
_cell.length_a   1.000
_cell.length_b   1.000
_cell.length_c   1.000
_cell.angle_alpha   90.00
_cell.angle_beta   90.00
_cell.angle_gamma   90.00
#
_symmetry.space_group_name_H-M   'P 1'
#
loop_
_entity.id
_entity.type
_entity.pdbx_description
1 polymer ?
#
loop_
_entity_poly.entity_id
_entity_poly.type
_entity_poly.pdbx_seq_one_letter_code
_entity_poly.pdbx_strand_id
1 'polypeptide(L)'
;MKLYEFKTKYMSRLALLETTSKREKELKDMLMTKLNNLRSMNLPNLVHTLYRILEYENVGKDFKELCKSMVEDISKLDFESD
;
A
#
# COMPACT_ATOMS: atom_id res chain seq x y z
N MET A 1 -8.05 9.25 -9.49
CA MET A 1 -7.08 8.25 -9.98
C MET A 1 -7.80 6.92 -10.11
N LYS A 2 -7.63 6.20 -11.22
CA LYS A 2 -8.28 4.89 -11.40
C LYS A 2 -7.58 3.80 -10.58
N LEU A 3 -8.30 2.74 -10.22
CA LEU A 3 -7.76 1.64 -9.39
C LEU A 3 -6.51 0.99 -10.00
N TYR A 4 -6.47 0.81 -11.33
CA TYR A 4 -5.30 0.23 -12.00
C TYR A 4 -4.07 1.13 -11.90
N GLU A 5 -4.24 2.45 -11.99
CA GLU A 5 -3.16 3.43 -11.86
C GLU A 5 -2.56 3.40 -10.45
N PHE A 6 -3.44 3.32 -9.44
CA PHE A 6 -3.05 3.15 -8.04
C PHE A 6 -2.21 1.88 -7.87
N LYS A 7 -2.71 0.74 -8.38
CA LYS A 7 -2.00 -0.55 -8.29
C LYS A 7 -0.62 -0.48 -8.93
N THR A 8 -0.53 0.02 -10.17
CA THR A 8 0.73 0.13 -10.90
C THR A 8 1.72 1.04 -10.16
N LYS A 9 1.29 2.25 -9.76
CA LYS A 9 2.12 3.21 -9.04
C LYS A 9 2.75 2.59 -7.80
N TYR A 10 1.95 1.91 -6.98
CA TYR A 10 2.42 1.39 -5.70
C TYR A 10 3.14 0.06 -5.79
N MET A 11 2.84 -0.78 -6.78
CA MET A 11 3.65 -1.96 -7.08
C MET A 11 5.07 -1.56 -7.48
N SER A 12 5.24 -0.58 -8.37
CA SER A 12 6.57 -0.10 -8.78
C SER A 12 7.34 0.51 -7.60
N ARG A 13 6.69 1.34 -6.78
CA ARG A 13 7.34 1.94 -5.60
C ARG A 13 7.72 0.90 -4.55
N LEU A 14 6.88 -0.11 -4.29
CA LEU A 14 7.23 -1.20 -3.38
C LEU A 14 8.40 -2.02 -3.93
N ALA A 15 8.42 -2.34 -5.22
CA ALA A 15 9.51 -3.11 -5.83
C ALA A 15 10.86 -2.44 -5.59
N LEU A 16 10.92 -1.10 -5.71
CA LEU A 16 12.12 -0.28 -5.51
C LEU A 16 12.42 0.05 -4.05
N LEU A 17 11.48 -0.16 -3.13
CA LEU A 17 11.68 0.14 -1.72
C LEU A 17 12.73 -0.82 -1.13
N GLU A 18 13.82 -0.26 -0.61
CA GLU A 18 14.81 -1.00 0.17
C GLU A 18 14.25 -1.31 1.56
N THR A 19 14.49 -2.52 2.05
CA THR A 19 14.05 -2.97 3.36
C THR A 19 15.27 -3.24 4.24
N THR A 20 15.27 -2.64 5.42
CA THR A 20 16.37 -2.67 6.40
C THR A 20 16.24 -3.83 7.38
N SER A 21 15.06 -4.46 7.46
CA SER A 21 14.80 -5.57 8.37
C SER A 21 14.02 -6.70 7.69
N LYS A 22 14.11 -7.91 8.28
CA LYS A 22 13.26 -9.04 7.88
C LYS A 22 11.78 -8.69 7.99
N ARG A 23 11.40 -7.94 9.03
CA ARG A 23 10.00 -7.54 9.25
C ARG A 23 9.50 -6.63 8.13
N GLU A 24 10.29 -5.65 7.71
CA GLU A 24 9.94 -4.79 6.57
C GLU A 24 9.79 -5.59 5.29
N LYS A 25 10.67 -6.56 5.04
CA LYS A 25 10.57 -7.44 3.87
C LYS A 25 9.24 -8.20 3.86
N GLU A 26 8.85 -8.79 4.99
CA GLU A 26 7.56 -9.49 5.13
C GLU A 26 6.37 -8.55 4.88
N LEU A 27 6.42 -7.33 5.42
CA LEU A 27 5.38 -6.32 5.22
C LEU A 27 5.30 -5.86 3.77
N LYS A 28 6.45 -5.66 3.11
CA LYS A 28 6.55 -5.32 1.68
C LYS A 28 5.91 -6.42 0.83
N ASP A 29 6.29 -7.68 1.05
CA ASP A 29 5.78 -8.82 0.30
C ASP A 29 4.27 -9.00 0.50
N MET A 30 3.77 -8.83 1.73
CA MET A 30 2.33 -8.81 2.04
C MET A 30 1.60 -7.69 1.28
N LEU A 31 2.14 -6.46 1.28
CA LEU A 31 1.53 -5.33 0.58
C LEU A 31 1.51 -5.55 -0.93
N MET A 32 2.60 -6.08 -1.53
CA MET A 32 2.63 -6.43 -2.95
C MET A 32 1.57 -7.48 -3.29
N THR A 33 1.41 -8.49 -2.44
CA THR A 33 0.38 -9.53 -2.61
C THR A 33 -1.03 -8.95 -2.54
N LYS A 34 -1.29 -8.06 -1.58
CA LYS A 34 -2.59 -7.38 -1.44
C LYS A 34 -2.88 -6.48 -2.63
N LEU A 35 -1.90 -5.71 -3.12
CA LEU A 35 -2.06 -4.85 -4.28
C LEU A 35 -2.35 -5.64 -5.56
N ASN A 36 -1.62 -6.73 -5.81
CA ASN A 36 -1.88 -7.58 -6.98
C ASN A 36 -3.34 -8.06 -7.02
N ASN A 37 -3.88 -8.45 -5.87
CA ASN A 37 -5.24 -8.95 -5.72
C ASN A 37 -6.28 -7.86 -5.39
N LEU A 38 -5.89 -6.58 -5.44
CA LEU A 38 -6.77 -5.48 -5.05
C LEU A 38 -7.92 -5.31 -6.05
N ARG A 39 -9.13 -5.19 -5.50
CA ARG A 39 -10.43 -4.90 -6.12
C ARG A 39 -11.13 -3.85 -5.26
N SER A 40 -12.08 -3.09 -5.82
CA SER A 40 -12.79 -2.05 -5.04
C SER A 40 -13.41 -2.59 -3.74
N MET A 41 -13.96 -3.82 -3.77
CA MET A 41 -14.57 -4.47 -2.59
C MET A 41 -13.59 -4.77 -1.45
N ASN A 42 -12.30 -4.94 -1.71
CA ASN A 42 -11.29 -5.28 -0.69
C ASN A 42 -10.36 -4.10 -0.35
N LEU A 43 -10.68 -2.90 -0.85
CA LEU A 43 -9.97 -1.67 -0.52
C LEU A 43 -9.98 -1.33 0.98
N PRO A 44 -11.09 -1.50 1.73
CA PRO A 44 -11.07 -1.28 3.18
C PRO A 44 -10.06 -2.17 3.91
N ASN A 45 -9.82 -3.40 3.42
CA ASN A 45 -8.83 -4.30 4.00
C ASN A 45 -7.39 -3.79 3.77
N LEU A 46 -7.12 -3.21 2.60
CA LEU A 46 -5.83 -2.56 2.33
C LEU A 46 -5.64 -1.37 3.27
N VAL A 47 -6.63 -0.48 3.37
CA VAL A 47 -6.58 0.69 4.27
C VAL A 47 -6.30 0.26 5.71
N HIS A 48 -7.03 -0.73 6.22
CA HIS A 48 -6.79 -1.27 7.56
C HIS A 48 -5.37 -1.80 7.73
N THR A 49 -4.84 -2.51 6.73
CA THR A 49 -3.46 -3.02 6.75
C THR A 49 -2.45 -1.86 6.81
N LEU A 50 -2.65 -0.81 6.03
CA LEU A 50 -1.77 0.36 6.02
C LEU A 50 -1.77 1.07 7.38
N TYR A 51 -2.94 1.27 7.98
CA TYR A 51 -3.05 1.82 9.34
C TYR A 51 -2.31 0.95 10.37
N ARG A 52 -2.44 -0.38 10.29
CA ARG A 52 -1.71 -1.29 11.19
C ARG A 52 -0.20 -1.11 11.09
N ILE A 53 0.33 -0.94 9.88
CA ILE A 53 1.76 -0.68 9.66
C ILE A 53 2.17 0.68 10.23
N LEU A 54 1.39 1.73 9.95
CA LEU A 54 1.74 3.09 10.36
C LEU A 54 1.77 3.28 11.89
N GLU A 55 0.86 2.62 12.59
CA GLU A 55 0.66 2.78 14.04
C GLU A 55 1.46 1.78 14.88
N TYR A 56 1.65 0.54 14.41
CA TYR A 56 2.15 -0.55 15.26
C TYR A 56 3.44 -1.22 14.78
N GLU A 57 3.92 -0.92 13.58
CA GLU A 57 5.16 -1.53 13.07
C GLU A 57 6.34 -0.55 13.19
N ASN A 58 7.48 -1.06 13.64
CA ASN A 58 8.73 -0.33 13.62
C ASN A 58 9.38 -0.46 12.25
N VAL A 59 8.98 0.42 11.33
CA VAL A 59 9.52 0.51 9.96
C VAL A 59 10.25 1.83 9.75
N GLY A 60 11.21 1.83 8.84
CA GLY A 60 11.98 2.97 8.40
C GLY A 60 11.11 4.07 7.79
N LYS A 61 11.69 5.26 7.74
CA LYS A 61 11.01 6.47 7.29
C LYS A 61 10.41 6.32 5.89
N ASP A 62 11.18 5.80 4.93
CA ASP A 62 10.74 5.66 3.53
C ASP A 62 9.55 4.70 3.39
N PHE A 63 9.57 3.60 4.15
CA PHE A 63 8.45 2.67 4.22
C PHE A 63 7.21 3.37 4.78
N LYS A 64 7.38 4.09 5.90
CA LYS A 64 6.28 4.80 6.56
C LYS A 64 5.67 5.87 5.64
N GLU A 65 6.51 6.63 4.94
CA GLU A 65 6.08 7.64 3.96
C GLU A 65 5.38 7.04 2.74
N LEU A 66 5.85 5.88 2.26
CA LEU A 66 5.16 5.12 1.23
C LEU A 66 3.74 4.74 1.67
N CYS A 67 3.59 4.17 2.87
CA CYS A 67 2.29 3.78 3.41
C CYS A 67 1.36 4.99 3.60
N LYS A 68 1.87 6.14 4.06
CA LYS A 68 1.07 7.38 4.15
C LYS A 68 0.60 7.84 2.78
N SER A 69 1.50 7.87 1.79
CA SER A 69 1.16 8.22 0.41
C SER A 69 0.06 7.33 -0.13
N MET A 70 0.12 6.02 0.15
CA MET A 70 -0.92 5.06 -0.26
C MET A 70 -2.28 5.43 0.32
N VAL A 71 -2.36 5.72 1.62
CA VAL A 71 -3.62 6.11 2.28
C VAL A 71 -4.19 7.38 1.68
N GLU A 72 -3.35 8.40 1.46
CA GLU A 72 -3.79 9.67 0.85
C GLU A 72 -4.31 9.45 -0.58
N ASP A 73 -3.62 8.65 -1.38
CA ASP A 73 -4.02 8.40 -2.76
C ASP A 73 -5.26 7.51 -2.87
N ILE A 74 -5.52 6.63 -1.89
CA ILE A 74 -6.78 5.88 -1.80
C ILE A 74 -7.97 6.85 -1.71
N SER A 75 -7.85 7.96 -0.97
CA SER A 75 -8.93 8.96 -0.85
C SER A 75 -9.22 9.70 -2.17
N LYS A 76 -8.28 9.65 -3.12
CA LYS A 76 -8.37 10.27 -4.45
C LYS A 76 -8.75 9.25 -5.53
N LEU A 77 -9.10 8.02 -5.13
CA LEU A 77 -9.57 7.02 -6.06
C LEU A 77 -10.90 7.46 -6.63
N ASP A 78 -10.97 7.36 -7.95
CA ASP A 78 -12.18 7.61 -8.68
C ASP A 78 -12.98 6.31 -8.73
N PHE A 79 -14.14 6.32 -8.07
CA PHE A 79 -15.10 5.24 -8.04
C PHE A 79 -16.30 5.59 -8.92
N GLU A 80 -16.07 6.17 -10.10
CA GLU A 80 -17.10 6.19 -11.13
C GLU A 80 -17.68 4.78 -11.27
N SER A 81 -18.99 4.72 -11.00
CA SER A 81 -19.78 3.50 -11.01
C SER A 81 -20.01 3.14 -12.48
N ASP A 82 -19.35 2.09 -12.96
CA ASP A 82 -19.80 1.38 -14.17
C ASP A 82 -21.20 0.79 -13.91
#